data_AF-A0AAD0DED6-F1
#
_entry.id   AF-A0AAD0DED6-F1
#
_cell.length_a   1.000
_cell.length_b   1.000
_cell.length_c   1.000
_cell.angle_alpha   90.00
_cell.angle_beta   90.00
_cell.angle_gamma   90.00
#
_symmetry.space_group_name_H-M   'P 1'
#
loop_
_entity.id
_entity.type
_entity.pdbx_description
1 polymer ?
#
loop_
_entity_poly.entity_id
_entity_poly.type
_entity_poly.pdbx_seq_one_letter_code
_entity_poly.pdbx_strand_id
1 'polypeptide(L)'
;MATLDDDLAKAVSEGFRLAQSSIINQDLILSGTGDVTVTLADGSKKTGPSWSKLIAAATAAGTSAAAAKTSETNALASKNAAATSATNAATSEGNALASKNAAKTSETNAKTSETNAKTSETNAAASASSAAASLAAAQLLTSVPYEEAPFPDVWAPLNDDLRLLAGFAPYDRLTISGQVLELPTKSLTFSRATTATYIDKSGVLRIAAINEPRFEKEGLLIEGQSTNLAVYSSPTQDYSSYFRSGANNTRTFKPEGGVLLTTLTDTGTWWEQNINVANYDPTKPASVSCYLEFPAAAKVRVMLMRYSSEGDIAAASITAAPGVNKVSVPVLGGAVNQRLGLRITVDAGTPVSSVIFIDRMQIEGSAQATSYIPTNGSAVTRAADDCTLQRSGNDNYFGPVTFAMEIHCNGKTVSGADANSRRGIFSYYPSSTEWVFASLNSTQGAAGRPMFCYASPALVGGATEIDDGAIHNMAFVSDTVNKKIFTDGAVITSDTITRPTPGNVGASNSTIYIGRGAGSAAPGVRMLNGHIRNLRIWHRVLTDNQIKGLR
;
A
#
# COMPACT_ATOMS: atom_id res chain seq x y z
N MET A 1 85.82 -74.30 109.81
CA MET A 1 84.42 -73.89 109.63
C MET A 1 84.23 -72.59 110.39
N ALA A 2 84.24 -71.45 109.69
CA ALA A 2 83.95 -70.16 110.31
C ALA A 2 82.43 -70.00 110.40
N THR A 3 81.91 -69.83 111.62
CA THR A 3 80.50 -69.60 111.94
C THR A 3 80.13 -68.16 111.61
N LEU A 4 79.13 -67.96 110.75
CA LEU A 4 78.52 -66.64 110.49
C LEU A 4 77.79 -66.17 111.76
N ASP A 5 77.99 -64.90 112.13
CA ASP A 5 77.26 -64.19 113.20
C ASP A 5 75.77 -64.02 112.81
N ASP A 6 74.86 -64.21 113.78
CA ASP A 6 73.40 -64.26 113.57
C ASP A 6 72.84 -62.96 112.95
N ASP A 7 73.45 -61.81 113.25
CA ASP A 7 73.05 -60.51 112.69
C ASP A 7 73.40 -60.38 111.20
N LEU A 8 74.55 -60.91 110.78
CA LEU A 8 74.94 -60.95 109.36
C LEU A 8 74.06 -61.92 108.56
N ALA A 9 73.71 -63.07 109.15
CA ALA A 9 72.76 -64.00 108.55
C ALA A 9 71.36 -63.38 108.36
N LYS A 10 70.90 -62.56 109.31
CA LYS A 10 69.61 -61.85 109.24
C LYS A 10 69.61 -60.72 108.20
N ALA A 11 70.67 -59.92 108.13
CA ALA A 11 70.82 -58.86 107.13
C ALA A 11 70.91 -59.41 105.70
N VAL A 12 71.66 -60.50 105.50
CA VAL A 12 71.75 -61.19 104.20
C VAL A 12 70.40 -61.77 103.80
N SER A 13 69.69 -62.42 104.73
CA SER A 13 68.34 -62.97 104.47
C SER A 13 67.33 -61.88 104.10
N GLU A 14 67.39 -60.73 104.78
CA GLU A 14 66.51 -59.58 104.50
C GLU A 14 66.85 -58.92 103.15
N GLY A 15 68.13 -58.80 102.80
CA GLY A 15 68.57 -58.36 101.48
C GLY A 15 68.09 -59.27 100.35
N PHE A 16 68.15 -60.59 100.54
CA PHE A 16 67.59 -61.57 99.60
C PHE A 16 66.07 -61.44 99.49
N ARG A 17 65.35 -61.26 100.61
CA ARG A 17 63.90 -61.04 100.62
C ARG A 17 63.50 -59.79 99.83
N LEU A 18 64.23 -58.68 100.01
CA LEU A 18 63.99 -57.42 99.28
C LEU A 18 64.31 -57.55 97.79
N ALA A 19 65.41 -58.21 97.43
CA ALA A 19 65.75 -58.48 96.03
C ALA A 19 64.70 -59.36 95.35
N GLN A 20 64.24 -60.42 96.04
CA GLN A 20 63.15 -61.28 95.56
C GLN A 20 61.85 -60.48 95.39
N SER A 21 61.51 -59.61 96.34
CA SER A 21 60.35 -58.71 96.24
C SER A 21 60.47 -57.74 95.07
N SER A 22 61.66 -57.22 94.79
CA SER A 22 61.90 -56.32 93.65
C SER A 22 61.77 -57.04 92.32
N ILE A 23 62.27 -58.27 92.20
CA ILE A 23 62.13 -59.11 91.00
C ILE A 23 60.65 -59.41 90.76
N ILE A 24 59.91 -59.81 91.80
CA ILE A 24 58.46 -60.06 91.72
C ILE A 24 57.72 -58.79 91.29
N ASN A 25 58.04 -57.63 91.86
CA ASN A 25 57.42 -56.37 91.46
C ASN A 25 57.71 -56.02 90.00
N GLN A 26 58.94 -56.23 89.54
CA GLN A 26 59.33 -55.94 88.17
C GLN A 26 58.63 -56.89 87.18
N ASP A 27 58.51 -58.17 87.52
CA ASP A 27 57.72 -59.14 86.76
C ASP A 27 56.24 -58.74 86.71
N LEU A 28 55.64 -58.42 87.85
CA LEU A 28 54.26 -57.92 87.91
C LEU A 28 54.05 -56.66 87.04
N ILE A 29 54.98 -55.71 87.07
CA ILE A 29 54.89 -54.48 86.26
C ILE A 29 55.04 -54.78 84.76
N LEU A 30 56.00 -55.63 84.36
CA LEU A 30 56.35 -55.87 82.96
C LEU A 30 55.46 -56.93 82.29
N SER A 31 55.13 -58.01 83.00
CA SER A 31 54.45 -59.21 82.46
C SER A 31 53.04 -59.43 83.02
N GLY A 32 52.70 -58.79 84.14
CA GLY A 32 51.37 -58.91 84.76
C GLY A 32 50.23 -58.35 83.90
N THR A 33 48.99 -58.75 84.22
CA THR A 33 47.78 -58.32 83.52
C THR A 33 46.94 -57.37 84.38
N GLY A 34 46.36 -56.35 83.76
CA GLY A 34 45.46 -55.43 84.47
C GLY A 34 46.19 -54.47 85.41
N ASP A 35 45.59 -54.22 86.58
CA ASP A 35 46.24 -53.48 87.65
C ASP A 35 47.00 -54.46 88.55
N VAL A 36 48.28 -54.19 88.77
CA VAL A 36 49.18 -55.03 89.53
C VAL A 36 49.55 -54.35 90.85
N THR A 37 49.69 -55.15 91.90
CA THR A 37 49.99 -54.64 93.25
C THR A 37 51.41 -55.02 93.63
N VAL A 38 52.28 -54.02 93.73
CA VAL A 38 53.67 -54.19 94.15
C VAL A 38 53.80 -54.03 95.66
N THR A 39 54.72 -54.78 96.28
CA THR A 39 55.04 -54.66 97.71
C THR A 39 56.35 -53.90 97.87
N LEU A 40 56.33 -52.78 98.58
CA LEU A 40 57.49 -51.94 98.82
C LEU A 40 58.41 -52.55 99.89
N ALA A 41 59.61 -51.99 100.03
CA ALA A 41 60.63 -52.50 100.97
C ALA A 41 60.13 -52.53 102.43
N ASP A 42 59.26 -51.59 102.80
CA ASP A 42 58.62 -51.47 104.12
C ASP A 42 57.39 -52.39 104.32
N GLY A 43 57.04 -53.20 103.32
CA GLY A 43 55.89 -54.11 103.33
C GLY A 43 54.55 -53.48 102.91
N SER A 44 54.50 -52.17 102.66
CA SER A 44 53.31 -51.50 102.15
C SER A 44 53.02 -51.87 100.69
N LYS A 45 51.75 -51.79 100.26
CA LYS A 45 51.31 -52.20 98.92
C LYS A 45 50.87 -51.00 98.09
N LYS A 46 51.22 -50.97 96.80
CA LYS A 46 50.73 -49.98 95.82
C LYS A 46 50.19 -50.66 94.58
N THR A 47 49.05 -50.20 94.09
CA THR A 47 48.39 -50.73 92.90
C THR A 47 48.49 -49.73 91.75
N GLY A 48 48.87 -50.20 90.56
CA GLY A 48 48.94 -49.41 89.35
C GLY A 48 48.83 -50.28 88.10
N PRO A 49 48.68 -49.70 86.91
CA PRO A 49 48.56 -50.47 85.69
C PRO A 49 49.88 -51.17 85.35
N SER A 50 49.81 -52.42 84.88
CA SER A 50 50.97 -53.06 84.25
C SER A 50 51.28 -52.43 82.89
N TRP A 51 52.47 -52.69 82.36
CA TRP A 51 52.86 -52.27 81.01
C TRP A 51 51.92 -52.82 79.94
N SER A 52 51.45 -54.06 80.10
CA SER A 52 50.49 -54.67 79.17
C SER A 52 49.18 -53.91 79.11
N LYS A 53 48.64 -53.45 80.26
CA LYS A 53 47.43 -52.61 80.32
C LYS A 53 47.64 -51.23 79.68
N LEU A 54 48.80 -50.60 79.91
CA LEU A 54 49.13 -49.30 79.30
C LEU A 54 49.29 -49.41 77.78
N ILE A 55 49.95 -50.45 77.28
CA ILE A 55 50.10 -50.70 75.84
C ILE A 55 48.74 -50.97 75.20
N ALA A 56 47.87 -51.76 75.85
CA ALA A 56 46.52 -52.01 75.36
C ALA A 56 45.69 -50.71 75.28
N ALA A 57 45.78 -49.85 76.29
CA ALA A 57 45.11 -48.55 76.30
C ALA A 57 45.65 -47.60 75.20
N ALA A 58 46.97 -47.53 75.02
CA ALA A 58 47.60 -46.74 73.96
C ALA A 58 47.21 -47.24 72.56
N THR A 59 47.14 -48.56 72.37
CA THR A 59 46.69 -49.19 71.11
C THR A 59 45.22 -48.88 70.84
N ALA A 60 44.35 -49.00 71.85
CA ALA A 60 42.93 -48.66 71.73
C ALA A 60 42.72 -47.17 71.38
N ALA A 61 43.49 -46.28 72.01
CA ALA A 61 43.48 -44.85 71.69
C ALA A 61 43.95 -44.58 70.24
N GLY A 62 45.01 -45.26 69.79
CA GLY A 62 45.48 -45.19 68.40
C GLY A 62 44.43 -45.65 67.39
N THR A 63 43.78 -46.78 67.64
CA THR A 63 42.67 -47.29 66.81
C THR A 63 41.49 -46.32 66.79
N SER A 64 41.14 -45.73 67.94
CA SER A 64 40.08 -44.74 68.04
C SER A 64 40.40 -43.45 67.24
N ALA A 65 41.64 -42.97 67.32
CA ALA A 65 42.09 -41.82 66.54
C ALA A 65 42.06 -42.09 65.02
N ALA A 66 42.47 -43.29 64.60
CA ALA A 66 42.38 -43.71 63.20
C ALA A 66 40.91 -43.79 62.72
N ALA A 67 40.02 -44.35 63.54
CA ALA A 67 38.59 -44.40 63.25
C ALA A 67 37.97 -42.99 63.14
N ALA A 68 38.35 -42.07 64.01
CA ALA A 68 37.92 -40.67 63.95
C ALA A 68 38.38 -40.00 62.64
N LYS A 69 39.63 -40.24 62.20
CA LYS A 69 40.13 -39.69 60.94
C LYS A 69 39.39 -40.24 59.71
N THR A 70 39.07 -41.53 59.72
CA THR A 70 38.22 -42.15 58.69
C THR A 70 36.82 -41.54 58.69
N SER A 71 36.23 -41.31 59.87
CA SER A 71 34.91 -40.67 59.99
C SER A 71 34.91 -39.24 59.43
N GLU A 72 35.94 -38.45 59.73
CA GLU A 72 36.13 -37.10 59.16
C GLU A 72 36.20 -37.13 57.62
N THR A 73 36.95 -38.09 57.07
CA THR A 73 37.09 -38.28 55.62
C THR A 73 35.74 -38.65 54.98
N ASN A 74 34.99 -39.57 55.60
CA ASN A 74 33.67 -39.98 55.13
C ASN A 74 32.66 -38.82 55.19
N ALA A 75 32.68 -38.02 56.26
CA ALA A 75 31.81 -36.85 56.38
C ALA A 75 32.09 -35.81 55.27
N LEU A 76 33.36 -35.58 54.94
CA LEU A 76 33.74 -34.71 53.83
C LEU A 76 33.27 -35.27 52.48
N ALA A 77 33.43 -36.57 52.24
CA ALA A 77 32.94 -37.22 51.03
C ALA A 77 31.41 -37.10 50.90
N SER A 78 30.66 -37.30 51.98
CA SER A 78 29.20 -37.11 52.00
C SER A 78 28.80 -35.66 51.74
N LYS A 79 29.50 -34.68 52.31
CA LYS A 79 29.27 -33.25 52.03
C LYS A 79 29.46 -32.93 50.54
N ASN A 80 30.53 -33.43 49.94
CA ASN A 80 30.80 -33.22 48.52
C ASN A 80 29.75 -33.91 47.62
N ALA A 81 29.34 -35.14 47.96
CA ALA A 81 28.28 -35.84 47.25
C ALA A 81 26.94 -35.08 47.31
N ALA A 82 26.59 -34.51 48.47
CA ALA A 82 25.40 -33.67 48.62
C ALA A 82 25.46 -32.41 47.76
N ALA A 83 26.62 -31.74 47.69
CA ALA A 83 26.82 -30.57 46.83
C ALA A 83 26.69 -30.89 45.33
N THR A 84 27.23 -32.04 44.89
CA THR A 84 27.05 -32.54 43.53
C THR A 84 25.57 -32.83 43.23
N SER A 85 24.86 -33.47 44.15
CA SER A 85 23.41 -33.73 44.01
C SER A 85 22.59 -32.45 43.88
N ALA A 86 22.91 -31.41 44.66
CA ALA A 86 22.25 -30.11 44.54
C ALA A 86 22.48 -29.47 43.15
N THR A 87 23.70 -29.58 42.62
CA THR A 87 24.05 -29.08 41.27
C THR A 87 23.29 -29.85 40.18
N ASN A 88 23.19 -31.18 40.30
CA ASN A 88 22.44 -32.02 39.37
C ASN A 88 20.93 -31.72 39.41
N ALA A 89 20.38 -31.42 40.59
CA ALA A 89 18.98 -31.02 40.74
C ALA A 89 18.71 -29.68 40.04
N ALA A 90 19.55 -28.67 40.24
CA ALA A 90 19.43 -27.37 39.55
C ALA A 90 19.56 -27.50 38.03
N THR A 91 20.46 -28.36 37.55
CA THR A 91 20.60 -28.66 36.11
C THR A 91 19.32 -29.32 35.56
N SER A 92 18.73 -30.25 36.32
CA SER A 92 17.49 -30.93 35.94
C SER A 92 16.30 -29.98 35.87
N GLU A 93 16.22 -29.03 36.79
CA GLU A 93 15.21 -27.95 36.76
C GLU A 93 15.33 -27.10 35.49
N GLY A 94 16.56 -26.70 35.13
CA GLY A 94 16.84 -25.99 33.88
C GLY A 94 16.42 -26.77 32.63
N ASN A 95 16.74 -28.07 32.59
CA ASN A 95 16.35 -28.96 31.49
C ASN A 95 14.82 -29.14 31.39
N ALA A 96 14.12 -29.21 32.52
CA ALA A 96 12.67 -29.29 32.55
C ALA A 96 12.02 -27.99 32.02
N LEU A 97 12.55 -26.83 32.39
CA LEU A 97 12.09 -25.54 31.85
C LEU A 97 12.34 -25.42 30.34
N ALA A 98 13.52 -25.85 29.86
CA ALA A 98 13.83 -25.88 28.43
C ALA A 98 12.85 -26.78 27.66
N SER A 99 12.57 -27.98 28.16
CA SER A 99 11.58 -28.90 27.58
C SER A 99 10.17 -28.31 27.54
N LYS A 100 9.74 -27.61 28.61
CA LYS A 100 8.44 -26.92 28.66
C LYS A 100 8.34 -25.84 27.57
N ASN A 101 9.40 -25.05 27.39
CA ASN A 101 9.44 -23.99 26.37
C ASN A 101 9.46 -24.58 24.95
N ALA A 102 10.19 -25.66 24.73
CA ALA A 102 10.20 -26.39 23.45
C ALA A 102 8.82 -26.96 23.11
N ALA A 103 8.13 -27.57 24.08
CA ALA A 103 6.76 -28.06 23.90
C ALA A 103 5.78 -26.93 23.55
N LYS A 104 5.88 -25.77 24.21
CA LYS A 104 5.04 -24.61 23.89
C LYS A 104 5.29 -24.04 22.48
N THR A 105 6.55 -24.04 22.06
CA THR A 105 6.94 -23.66 20.69
C THR A 105 6.34 -24.64 19.67
N SER A 106 6.41 -25.95 19.95
CA SER A 106 5.82 -26.98 19.10
C SER A 106 4.29 -26.84 18.99
N GLU A 107 3.60 -26.49 20.07
CA GLU A 107 2.15 -26.23 20.05
C GLU A 107 1.80 -25.05 19.13
N THR A 108 2.61 -23.98 19.17
CA THR A 108 2.43 -22.79 18.32
C THR A 108 2.69 -23.11 16.84
N ASN A 109 3.73 -23.88 16.56
CA ASN A 109 4.04 -24.33 15.20
C ASN A 109 2.94 -25.23 14.64
N ALA A 110 2.36 -26.13 15.46
CA ALA A 110 1.24 -26.97 15.03
C ALA A 110 -0.01 -26.15 14.66
N LYS A 111 -0.37 -25.15 15.47
CA LYS A 111 -1.48 -24.22 15.16
C LYS A 111 -1.24 -23.39 13.88
N THR A 112 0.01 -22.99 13.66
CA THR A 112 0.39 -22.28 12.43
C THR A 112 0.25 -23.18 11.21
N SER A 113 0.69 -24.44 11.30
CA SER A 113 0.53 -25.43 10.22
C SER A 113 -0.94 -25.73 9.91
N GLU A 114 -1.80 -25.82 10.93
CA GLU A 114 -3.25 -25.99 10.76
C GLU A 114 -3.87 -24.80 9.98
N THR A 115 -3.47 -23.58 10.32
CA THR A 115 -3.90 -22.36 9.61
C THR A 115 -3.44 -22.36 8.16
N ASN A 116 -2.17 -22.67 7.91
CA ASN A 116 -1.59 -22.72 6.56
C ASN A 116 -2.28 -23.80 5.69
N ALA A 117 -2.62 -24.94 6.27
CA ALA A 117 -3.37 -25.99 5.58
C ALA A 117 -4.77 -25.50 5.17
N LYS A 118 -5.48 -24.77 6.05
CA LYS A 118 -6.79 -24.19 5.74
C LYS A 118 -6.73 -23.12 4.65
N THR A 119 -5.70 -22.28 4.66
CA THR A 119 -5.45 -21.30 3.58
C THR A 119 -5.19 -22.01 2.26
N SER A 120 -4.40 -23.10 2.28
CA SER A 120 -4.09 -23.87 1.07
C SER A 120 -5.33 -24.54 0.47
N GLU A 121 -6.22 -25.10 1.32
CA GLU A 121 -7.53 -25.62 0.91
C GLU A 121 -8.38 -24.53 0.24
N THR A 122 -8.42 -23.33 0.81
CA THR A 122 -9.17 -22.18 0.27
C THR A 122 -8.62 -21.74 -1.09
N ASN A 123 -7.30 -21.65 -1.23
CA ASN A 123 -6.64 -21.27 -2.48
C ASN A 123 -6.86 -22.31 -3.58
N ALA A 124 -6.84 -23.61 -3.22
CA ALA A 124 -7.15 -24.68 -4.16
C ALA A 124 -8.60 -24.61 -4.66
N ALA A 125 -9.57 -24.33 -3.77
CA ALA A 125 -10.96 -24.12 -4.16
C ALA A 125 -11.14 -22.90 -5.09
N ALA A 126 -10.51 -21.76 -4.77
CA ALA A 126 -10.55 -20.57 -5.62
C ALA A 126 -9.91 -20.81 -7.01
N SER A 127 -8.83 -21.58 -7.06
CA SER A 127 -8.18 -21.98 -8.32
C SER A 127 -9.08 -22.88 -9.15
N ALA A 128 -9.77 -23.84 -8.53
CA ALA A 128 -10.75 -24.68 -9.21
C ALA A 128 -11.92 -23.87 -9.79
N SER A 129 -12.45 -22.90 -9.03
CA SER A 129 -13.49 -21.98 -9.53
C SER A 129 -13.00 -21.13 -10.70
N SER A 130 -11.77 -20.62 -10.63
CA SER A 130 -11.17 -19.81 -11.70
C SER A 130 -10.95 -20.62 -12.98
N ALA A 131 -10.52 -21.88 -12.84
CA ALA A 131 -10.37 -22.80 -13.96
C ALA A 131 -11.73 -23.13 -14.60
N ALA A 132 -12.78 -23.36 -13.81
CA ALA A 132 -14.13 -23.60 -14.32
C ALA A 132 -14.68 -22.38 -15.08
N ALA A 133 -14.47 -21.16 -14.54
CA ALA A 133 -14.86 -19.92 -15.23
C ALA A 133 -14.10 -19.73 -16.55
N SER A 134 -12.80 -20.05 -16.58
CA SER A 134 -11.97 -19.98 -17.79
C SER A 134 -12.44 -20.97 -18.85
N LEU A 135 -12.81 -22.20 -18.46
CA LEU A 135 -13.36 -23.20 -19.36
C LEU A 135 -14.71 -22.75 -19.95
N ALA A 136 -15.60 -22.20 -19.12
CA ALA A 136 -16.88 -21.68 -19.58
C ALA A 136 -16.71 -20.51 -20.57
N ALA A 137 -15.77 -19.60 -20.30
CA ALA A 137 -15.43 -18.51 -21.22
C ALA A 137 -14.86 -19.02 -22.56
N ALA A 138 -13.99 -20.03 -22.52
CA ALA A 138 -13.45 -20.66 -23.72
C ALA A 138 -14.52 -21.36 -24.56
N GLN A 139 -15.48 -22.03 -23.92
CA GLN A 139 -16.62 -22.68 -24.59
C GLN A 139 -17.60 -21.66 -25.22
N LEU A 140 -17.75 -20.47 -24.63
CA LEU A 140 -18.49 -19.38 -25.26
C LEU A 140 -17.78 -18.88 -26.53
N LEU A 141 -16.45 -18.81 -26.52
CA LEU A 141 -15.64 -18.31 -27.64
C LEU A 141 -15.67 -19.23 -28.87
N THR A 142 -15.83 -20.54 -28.70
CA THR A 142 -15.90 -21.50 -29.82
C THR A 142 -17.27 -21.56 -30.51
N SER A 143 -18.31 -20.93 -29.94
CA SER A 143 -19.68 -20.94 -30.50
C SER A 143 -20.06 -19.68 -31.27
N VAL A 144 -19.23 -18.63 -31.24
CA VAL A 144 -19.49 -17.37 -31.93
C VAL A 144 -18.41 -17.16 -33.00
N PRO A 145 -18.71 -17.37 -34.30
CA PRO A 145 -17.72 -17.17 -35.36
C PRO A 145 -17.30 -15.69 -35.39
N TYR A 146 -15.99 -15.45 -35.43
CA TYR A 146 -15.44 -14.13 -35.74
C TYR A 146 -15.98 -13.67 -37.08
N GLU A 147 -16.57 -12.48 -37.10
CA GLU A 147 -17.04 -11.82 -38.31
C GLU A 147 -16.27 -10.51 -38.44
N GLU A 148 -15.53 -10.35 -39.53
CA GLU A 148 -14.77 -9.13 -39.76
C GLU A 148 -15.73 -7.96 -40.00
N ALA A 149 -15.54 -6.86 -39.26
CA ALA A 149 -16.27 -5.64 -39.54
C ALA A 149 -15.79 -5.05 -40.88
N PRO A 150 -16.69 -4.57 -41.75
CA PRO A 150 -16.28 -3.88 -42.97
C PRO A 150 -15.40 -2.66 -42.62
N PHE A 151 -14.60 -2.19 -43.58
CA PHE A 151 -13.82 -0.97 -43.37
C PHE A 151 -14.75 0.22 -43.01
N PRO A 152 -14.38 1.02 -41.99
CA PRO A 152 -15.20 2.14 -41.53
C PRO A 152 -15.30 3.28 -42.56
N ASP A 153 -16.45 3.96 -42.58
CA ASP A 153 -16.67 5.12 -43.44
C ASP A 153 -15.93 6.36 -42.91
N VAL A 154 -15.73 6.44 -41.60
CA VAL A 154 -14.86 7.42 -40.93
C VAL A 154 -13.94 6.72 -39.95
N TRP A 155 -12.64 7.03 -39.98
CA TRP A 155 -11.67 6.46 -39.06
C TRP A 155 -10.61 7.47 -38.65
N ALA A 156 -10.59 7.82 -37.36
CA ALA A 156 -9.57 8.61 -36.71
C ALA A 156 -8.86 7.75 -35.65
N PRO A 157 -7.58 7.36 -35.87
CA PRO A 157 -6.84 6.58 -34.89
C PRO A 157 -6.66 7.29 -33.55
N LEU A 158 -6.49 8.62 -33.56
CA LEU A 158 -6.36 9.47 -32.37
C LEU A 158 -5.31 8.96 -31.37
N ASN A 159 -4.24 8.38 -31.90
CA ASN A 159 -3.15 7.82 -31.10
C ASN A 159 -1.92 8.72 -31.09
N ASP A 160 -1.58 9.34 -32.21
CA ASP A 160 -0.35 10.15 -32.37
C ASP A 160 -0.63 11.50 -33.05
N ASP A 161 -1.64 11.56 -33.91
CA ASP A 161 -2.08 12.77 -34.60
C ASP A 161 -3.61 12.77 -34.79
N LEU A 162 -4.10 13.84 -35.42
CA LEU A 162 -5.51 14.05 -35.71
C LEU A 162 -5.92 13.57 -37.11
N ARG A 163 -5.04 12.85 -37.83
CA ARG A 163 -5.31 12.48 -39.22
C ARG A 163 -6.38 11.41 -39.31
N LEU A 164 -7.18 11.52 -40.35
CA LEU A 164 -8.18 10.54 -40.76
C LEU A 164 -7.54 9.51 -41.69
N LEU A 165 -7.76 8.23 -41.41
CA LEU A 165 -7.55 7.15 -42.37
C LEU A 165 -8.74 7.02 -43.33
N ALA A 166 -9.93 7.42 -42.88
CA ALA A 166 -11.15 7.47 -43.66
C ALA A 166 -12.04 8.62 -43.20
N GLY A 167 -12.83 9.19 -44.11
CA GLY A 167 -13.78 10.26 -43.83
C GLY A 167 -13.54 11.54 -44.62
N PHE A 168 -14.33 12.55 -44.29
CA PHE A 168 -14.39 13.83 -44.99
C PHE A 168 -13.88 14.96 -44.10
N ALA A 169 -12.79 15.61 -44.50
CA ALA A 169 -12.35 16.90 -43.97
C ALA A 169 -11.82 17.73 -45.15
N PRO A 170 -11.68 19.05 -45.00
CA PRO A 170 -10.78 19.83 -45.85
C PRO A 170 -9.39 19.17 -45.89
N TYR A 171 -8.70 19.28 -47.01
CA TYR A 171 -7.31 18.84 -47.09
C TYR A 171 -6.44 19.62 -46.11
N ASP A 172 -5.51 18.93 -45.47
CA ASP A 172 -4.52 19.58 -44.62
C ASP A 172 -3.65 20.50 -45.49
N ARG A 173 -3.20 21.62 -44.92
CA ARG A 173 -2.45 22.64 -45.65
C ARG A 173 -1.12 22.90 -44.97
N LEU A 174 -0.06 23.03 -45.76
CA LEU A 174 1.26 23.45 -45.31
C LEU A 174 1.67 24.72 -46.03
N THR A 175 2.15 25.72 -45.30
CA THR A 175 2.68 26.95 -45.92
C THR A 175 4.20 26.84 -46.04
N ILE A 176 4.72 26.89 -47.26
CA ILE A 176 6.16 26.89 -47.55
C ILE A 176 6.47 28.16 -48.34
N SER A 177 7.32 29.03 -47.80
CA SER A 177 7.73 30.28 -48.47
C SER A 177 6.56 31.16 -48.94
N GLY A 178 5.46 31.18 -48.18
CA GLY A 178 4.25 31.95 -48.49
C GLY A 178 3.29 31.30 -49.49
N GLN A 179 3.62 30.13 -50.05
CA GLN A 179 2.71 29.32 -50.86
C GLN A 179 2.03 28.26 -50.01
N VAL A 180 0.71 28.10 -50.19
CA VAL A 180 -0.08 27.08 -49.50
C VAL A 180 -0.12 25.82 -50.36
N LEU A 181 0.44 24.73 -49.84
CA LEU A 181 0.38 23.39 -50.42
C LEU A 181 -0.74 22.59 -49.76
N GLU A 182 -1.68 22.08 -50.55
CA GLU A 182 -2.65 21.09 -50.08
C GLU A 182 -2.00 19.71 -50.03
N LEU A 183 -2.14 19.06 -48.88
CA LEU A 183 -1.64 17.71 -48.62
C LEU A 183 -2.75 16.69 -48.92
N PRO A 184 -2.40 15.44 -49.28
CA PRO A 184 -3.40 14.40 -49.49
C PRO A 184 -4.09 13.96 -48.19
N THR A 185 -3.58 14.38 -47.02
CA THR A 185 -4.13 14.04 -45.72
C THR A 185 -5.29 14.96 -45.33
N LYS A 186 -6.12 14.47 -44.42
CA LYS A 186 -7.28 15.14 -43.86
C LYS A 186 -7.25 14.92 -42.36
N SER A 187 -7.51 15.95 -41.56
CA SER A 187 -7.44 15.84 -40.10
C SER A 187 -8.69 16.38 -39.41
N LEU A 188 -8.91 15.93 -38.17
CA LEU A 188 -9.80 16.61 -37.24
C LEU A 188 -9.23 18.00 -36.92
N THR A 189 -10.12 18.92 -36.56
CA THR A 189 -9.73 20.26 -36.09
C THR A 189 -9.63 20.26 -34.58
N PHE A 190 -8.57 20.88 -34.05
CA PHE A 190 -8.37 21.04 -32.62
C PHE A 190 -8.10 22.50 -32.29
N SER A 191 -8.68 22.97 -31.19
CA SER A 191 -8.36 24.29 -30.64
C SER A 191 -8.24 24.25 -29.12
N ARG A 192 -7.32 25.06 -28.61
CA ARG A 192 -7.16 25.37 -27.19
C ARG A 192 -6.43 26.70 -27.08
N ALA A 193 -7.02 27.67 -26.39
CA ALA A 193 -6.51 29.06 -26.32
C ALA A 193 -5.25 29.26 -25.44
N THR A 194 -4.78 28.23 -24.75
CA THR A 194 -3.60 28.29 -23.86
C THR A 194 -2.65 27.13 -24.13
N THR A 195 -1.40 27.26 -23.70
CA THR A 195 -0.53 26.09 -23.52
C THR A 195 -1.11 25.15 -22.45
N ALA A 196 -0.71 23.89 -22.46
CA ALA A 196 -1.15 22.91 -21.48
C ALA A 196 -0.11 21.80 -21.29
N THR A 197 -0.08 21.17 -20.12
CA THR A 197 0.81 20.03 -19.89
C THR A 197 0.12 18.71 -20.20
N TYR A 198 0.92 17.66 -20.42
CA TYR A 198 0.46 16.27 -20.52
C TYR A 198 1.64 15.34 -20.20
N ILE A 199 1.33 14.07 -19.94
CA ILE A 199 2.33 13.02 -19.81
C ILE A 199 2.45 12.30 -21.14
N ASP A 200 3.60 12.40 -21.80
CA ASP A 200 3.81 11.69 -23.05
C ASP A 200 3.86 10.16 -22.84
N LYS A 201 3.89 9.41 -23.94
CA LYS A 201 3.91 7.94 -23.91
C LYS A 201 5.14 7.33 -23.21
N SER A 202 6.18 8.13 -22.97
CA SER A 202 7.37 7.71 -22.21
C SER A 202 7.26 8.00 -20.71
N GLY A 203 6.15 8.59 -20.25
CA GLY A 203 5.93 8.94 -18.85
C GLY A 203 6.51 10.30 -18.47
N VAL A 204 6.92 11.12 -19.44
CA VAL A 204 7.58 12.41 -19.20
C VAL A 204 6.58 13.55 -19.35
N LEU A 205 6.66 14.54 -18.44
CA LEU A 205 5.85 15.77 -18.53
C LEU A 205 6.29 16.61 -19.73
N ARG A 206 5.32 16.96 -20.57
CA ARG A 206 5.49 17.81 -21.75
C ARG A 206 4.58 19.02 -21.68
N ILE A 207 4.89 20.03 -22.50
CA ILE A 207 4.06 21.21 -22.72
C ILE A 207 3.64 21.20 -24.18
N ALA A 208 2.33 21.18 -24.42
CA ALA A 208 1.74 21.40 -25.72
C ALA A 208 1.47 22.89 -25.92
N ALA A 209 1.78 23.39 -27.10
CA ALA A 209 1.51 24.76 -27.53
C ALA A 209 0.00 25.06 -27.60
N ILE A 210 -0.33 26.32 -27.85
CA ILE A 210 -1.70 26.74 -28.21
C ILE A 210 -2.14 25.96 -29.45
N ASN A 211 -3.39 25.46 -29.44
CA ASN A 211 -3.96 24.61 -30.49
C ASN A 211 -3.22 23.28 -30.77
N GLU A 212 -2.27 22.89 -29.92
CA GLU A 212 -1.60 21.59 -30.07
C GLU A 212 -2.36 20.50 -29.29
N PRO A 213 -2.83 19.42 -29.95
CA PRO A 213 -3.48 18.30 -29.29
C PRO A 213 -2.49 17.56 -28.37
N ARG A 214 -3.01 16.91 -27.33
CA ARG A 214 -2.21 16.19 -26.33
C ARG A 214 -2.48 14.71 -26.44
N PHE A 215 -1.45 13.90 -26.67
CA PHE A 215 -1.56 12.45 -26.80
C PHE A 215 -0.79 11.76 -25.68
N GLU A 216 -1.51 11.03 -24.83
CA GLU A 216 -0.94 10.20 -23.78
C GLU A 216 -1.00 8.71 -24.19
N LYS A 217 -0.65 7.80 -23.28
CA LYS A 217 -0.65 6.35 -23.59
C LYS A 217 -2.06 5.81 -23.87
N GLU A 218 -3.10 6.47 -23.39
CA GLU A 218 -4.50 6.08 -23.56
C GLU A 218 -5.16 6.67 -24.82
N GLY A 219 -4.60 7.73 -25.43
CA GLY A 219 -5.17 8.36 -26.63
C GLY A 219 -5.11 9.89 -26.63
N LEU A 220 -5.99 10.53 -27.40
CA LEU A 220 -6.18 11.98 -27.41
C LEU A 220 -6.81 12.44 -26.08
N LEU A 221 -6.08 13.25 -25.33
CA LEU A 221 -6.56 13.86 -24.09
C LEU A 221 -7.51 15.02 -24.39
N ILE A 222 -8.72 14.95 -23.82
CA ILE A 222 -9.74 16.00 -23.89
C ILE A 222 -10.16 16.39 -22.47
N GLU A 223 -9.92 17.65 -22.12
CA GLU A 223 -10.24 18.20 -20.81
C GLU A 223 -11.00 19.52 -20.91
N GLY A 224 -11.84 19.78 -19.91
CA GLY A 224 -12.44 21.09 -19.74
C GLY A 224 -11.45 22.16 -19.29
N GLN A 225 -11.94 23.40 -19.26
CA GLN A 225 -11.23 24.50 -18.66
C GLN A 225 -11.06 24.22 -17.17
N SER A 226 -9.88 24.49 -16.64
CA SER A 226 -9.64 24.39 -15.20
C SER A 226 -8.68 25.46 -14.74
N THR A 227 -8.72 25.76 -13.44
CA THR A 227 -7.84 26.74 -12.79
C THR A 227 -7.14 26.07 -11.64
N ASN A 228 -5.81 26.13 -11.64
CA ASN A 228 -5.04 25.77 -10.47
C ASN A 228 -5.02 26.97 -9.51
N LEU A 229 -5.72 26.80 -8.39
CA LEU A 229 -5.84 27.76 -7.29
C LEU A 229 -4.60 27.77 -6.38
N ALA A 230 -3.75 26.73 -6.47
CA ALA A 230 -2.48 26.69 -5.76
C ALA A 230 -1.52 27.72 -6.40
N VAL A 231 -1.12 28.74 -5.64
CA VAL A 231 -0.35 29.90 -6.16
C VAL A 231 1.08 29.55 -6.58
N TYR A 232 1.68 28.55 -5.92
CA TYR A 232 3.05 28.08 -6.17
C TYR A 232 3.06 26.57 -6.31
N SER A 233 2.85 26.05 -7.51
CA SER A 233 2.69 24.62 -7.71
C SER A 233 4.00 23.83 -7.74
N SER A 234 5.11 24.48 -8.06
CA SER A 234 6.46 23.91 -8.04
C SER A 234 7.41 24.93 -7.40
N PRO A 235 7.37 25.10 -6.06
CA PRO A 235 8.08 26.18 -5.39
C PRO A 235 9.59 25.95 -5.33
N THR A 236 10.36 27.02 -5.42
CA THR A 236 11.83 27.02 -5.28
C THR A 236 12.31 27.63 -3.96
N GLN A 237 11.38 28.15 -3.15
CA GLN A 237 11.63 28.77 -1.85
C GLN A 237 10.38 28.72 -0.96
N ASP A 238 10.54 29.09 0.31
CA ASP A 238 9.44 29.14 1.26
C ASP A 238 8.58 30.40 1.07
N TYR A 239 7.29 30.20 0.79
CA TYR A 239 6.26 31.23 0.78
C TYR A 239 5.33 31.03 1.98
N SER A 240 5.75 31.48 3.16
CA SER A 240 5.14 31.17 4.46
C SER A 240 3.63 31.46 4.59
N SER A 241 3.08 32.36 3.78
CA SER A 241 1.63 32.62 3.75
C SER A 241 0.82 31.50 3.10
N TYR A 242 1.43 30.72 2.21
CA TYR A 242 0.80 29.63 1.48
C TYR A 242 1.17 28.26 2.03
N PHE A 243 2.31 28.17 2.70
CA PHE A 243 2.91 26.92 3.13
C PHE A 243 2.90 26.72 4.63
N ARG A 244 2.56 25.49 5.05
CA ARG A 244 2.55 25.07 6.44
C ARG A 244 3.12 23.66 6.57
N SER A 245 3.68 23.36 7.73
CA SER A 245 4.07 21.99 8.07
C SER A 245 3.83 21.70 9.54
N GLY A 246 3.74 20.42 9.85
CA GLY A 246 3.79 19.94 11.22
C GLY A 246 5.18 20.13 11.85
N ALA A 247 5.32 19.68 13.08
CA ALA A 247 6.62 19.48 13.72
C ALA A 247 7.35 18.26 13.10
N ASN A 248 8.54 17.91 13.61
CA ASN A 248 9.25 16.67 13.28
C ASN A 248 9.68 16.50 11.81
N ASN A 249 9.92 17.59 11.10
CA ASN A 249 10.45 17.57 9.73
C ASN A 249 11.39 18.74 9.45
N THR A 250 12.24 18.56 8.45
CA THR A 250 12.89 19.66 7.73
C THR A 250 12.33 19.76 6.32
N ARG A 251 12.44 20.95 5.73
CA ARG A 251 11.91 21.26 4.41
C ARG A 251 13.00 21.91 3.58
N THR A 252 13.30 21.33 2.42
CA THR A 252 14.33 21.85 1.52
C THR A 252 13.71 22.09 0.15
N PHE A 253 13.66 23.35 -0.29
CA PHE A 253 13.16 23.69 -1.61
C PHE A 253 14.24 23.50 -2.67
N LYS A 254 13.82 23.00 -3.83
CA LYS A 254 14.69 22.65 -4.93
C LYS A 254 14.82 23.81 -5.91
N PRO A 255 16.02 24.14 -6.42
CA PRO A 255 16.17 25.13 -7.49
C PRO A 255 15.39 24.79 -8.75
N GLU A 256 15.27 23.50 -9.06
CA GLU A 256 14.48 22.95 -10.17
C GLU A 256 12.96 22.94 -9.93
N GLY A 257 12.52 23.30 -8.72
CA GLY A 257 11.12 23.27 -8.30
C GLY A 257 10.76 22.06 -7.44
N GLY A 258 9.85 22.28 -6.50
CA GLY A 258 9.38 21.28 -5.54
C GLY A 258 10.09 21.36 -4.19
N VAL A 259 9.63 20.54 -3.25
CA VAL A 259 10.10 20.53 -1.86
C VAL A 259 10.43 19.11 -1.41
N LEU A 260 11.54 18.95 -0.71
CA LEU A 260 11.90 17.75 0.02
C LEU A 260 11.45 17.90 1.47
N LEU A 261 10.55 17.04 1.91
CA LEU A 261 10.16 16.89 3.30
C LEU A 261 10.95 15.72 3.90
N THR A 262 11.82 15.99 4.87
CA THR A 262 12.62 14.95 5.54
C THR A 262 12.10 14.72 6.95
N THR A 263 11.78 13.47 7.30
CA THR A 263 11.32 13.10 8.65
C THR A 263 12.46 13.20 9.66
N LEU A 264 12.21 13.83 10.81
CA LEU A 264 13.18 13.91 11.91
C LEU A 264 12.91 12.87 13.01
N THR A 265 11.67 12.41 13.10
CA THR A 265 11.24 11.38 14.05
C THR A 265 10.29 10.40 13.36
N ASP A 266 9.89 9.34 14.07
CA ASP A 266 8.90 8.36 13.66
C ASP A 266 7.47 8.72 14.11
N THR A 267 7.24 9.90 14.69
CA THR A 267 5.95 10.29 15.32
C THR A 267 4.90 10.79 14.32
N GLY A 268 5.28 10.95 13.05
CA GLY A 268 4.44 11.49 11.99
C GLY A 268 4.60 13.01 11.81
N THR A 269 4.33 13.48 10.60
CA THR A 269 4.47 14.88 10.17
C THR A 269 3.59 15.18 8.96
N TRP A 270 3.55 16.44 8.52
CA TRP A 270 2.84 16.83 7.32
C TRP A 270 3.41 18.10 6.68
N TRP A 271 3.18 18.24 5.39
CA TRP A 271 3.40 19.44 4.57
C TRP A 271 2.08 19.86 3.94
N GLU A 272 1.88 21.16 3.72
CA GLU A 272 0.66 21.65 3.11
C GLU A 272 0.89 22.94 2.32
N GLN A 273 0.21 23.03 1.18
CA GLN A 273 -0.07 24.27 0.49
C GLN A 273 -1.57 24.58 0.55
N ASN A 274 -1.92 25.81 0.93
CA ASN A 274 -3.30 26.29 0.92
C ASN A 274 -3.47 27.49 -0.03
N ILE A 275 -4.71 27.80 -0.40
CA ILE A 275 -5.03 28.90 -1.33
C ILE A 275 -4.99 30.30 -0.68
N ASN A 276 -4.78 30.36 0.65
CA ASN A 276 -4.70 31.58 1.47
C ASN A 276 -5.89 32.56 1.37
N VAL A 277 -7.04 32.10 0.89
CA VAL A 277 -8.31 32.84 0.84
C VAL A 277 -9.47 31.93 1.27
N ALA A 278 -10.44 32.48 2.00
CA ALA A 278 -11.61 31.76 2.52
C ALA A 278 -12.88 32.14 1.74
N ASN A 279 -12.86 31.92 0.42
CA ASN A 279 -13.94 32.30 -0.50
C ASN A 279 -14.45 31.11 -1.34
N TYR A 280 -14.00 29.89 -1.05
CA TYR A 280 -14.42 28.72 -1.80
C TYR A 280 -15.82 28.29 -1.36
N ASP A 281 -16.75 28.23 -2.32
CA ASP A 281 -18.14 27.84 -2.10
C ASP A 281 -18.22 26.34 -1.72
N PRO A 282 -18.72 25.99 -0.51
CA PRO A 282 -18.77 24.61 -0.04
C PRO A 282 -19.72 23.72 -0.86
N THR A 283 -20.61 24.30 -1.67
CA THR A 283 -21.52 23.54 -2.54
C THR A 283 -20.86 23.07 -3.82
N LYS A 284 -19.65 23.56 -4.14
CA LYS A 284 -18.91 23.20 -5.35
C LYS A 284 -18.03 21.97 -5.12
N PRO A 285 -17.75 21.18 -6.17
CA PRO A 285 -16.75 20.11 -6.12
C PRO A 285 -15.36 20.69 -5.87
N ALA A 286 -14.40 19.87 -5.45
CA ALA A 286 -13.00 20.28 -5.40
C ALA A 286 -12.09 19.07 -5.63
N SER A 287 -10.91 19.33 -6.16
CA SER A 287 -9.88 18.31 -6.32
C SER A 287 -8.50 18.87 -6.03
N VAL A 288 -7.60 17.96 -5.65
CA VAL A 288 -6.18 18.25 -5.47
C VAL A 288 -5.36 17.18 -6.17
N SER A 289 -4.20 17.57 -6.68
CA SER A 289 -3.22 16.63 -7.21
C SER A 289 -1.80 17.09 -6.93
N CYS A 290 -0.88 16.14 -6.92
CA CYS A 290 0.55 16.39 -6.75
C CYS A 290 1.36 15.22 -7.29
N TYR A 291 2.62 15.49 -7.61
CA TYR A 291 3.62 14.48 -7.88
C TYR A 291 4.42 14.20 -6.60
N LEU A 292 4.59 12.92 -6.26
CA LEU A 292 5.32 12.48 -5.08
C LEU A 292 6.39 11.45 -5.43
N GLU A 293 7.56 11.56 -4.81
CA GLU A 293 8.53 10.46 -4.72
C GLU A 293 8.88 10.22 -3.27
N PHE A 294 8.89 8.96 -2.84
CA PHE A 294 9.19 8.59 -1.46
C PHE A 294 9.59 7.11 -1.39
N PRO A 295 10.36 6.69 -0.36
CA PRO A 295 10.75 5.30 -0.19
C PRO A 295 9.52 4.43 0.12
N ALA A 296 9.53 3.17 -0.34
CA ALA A 296 8.40 2.24 -0.16
C ALA A 296 7.99 2.01 1.32
N ALA A 297 8.90 2.21 2.26
CA ALA A 297 8.63 2.12 3.69
C ALA A 297 7.88 3.33 4.27
N ALA A 298 7.82 4.46 3.55
CA ALA A 298 7.12 5.65 4.00
C ALA A 298 5.61 5.51 3.80
N LYS A 299 4.85 5.79 4.87
CA LYS A 299 3.40 5.76 4.87
C LYS A 299 2.89 7.16 4.59
N VAL A 300 2.66 7.47 3.32
CA VAL A 300 2.28 8.81 2.86
C VAL A 300 0.81 8.85 2.48
N ARG A 301 0.11 9.93 2.83
CA ARG A 301 -1.26 10.20 2.37
C ARG A 301 -1.36 11.58 1.73
N VAL A 302 -2.23 11.68 0.73
CA VAL A 302 -2.63 12.96 0.11
C VAL A 302 -4.03 13.29 0.60
N MET A 303 -4.23 14.54 1.04
CA MET A 303 -5.50 15.01 1.59
C MET A 303 -5.92 16.31 0.91
N LEU A 304 -7.20 16.40 0.56
CA LEU A 304 -7.89 17.65 0.32
C LEU A 304 -8.42 18.16 1.66
N MET A 305 -7.90 19.30 2.10
CA MET A 305 -8.26 19.94 3.36
C MET A 305 -9.18 21.14 3.12
N ARG A 306 -10.08 21.38 4.07
CA ARG A 306 -10.90 22.58 4.17
C ARG A 306 -10.70 23.25 5.53
N TYR A 307 -10.65 24.58 5.52
CA TYR A 307 -10.49 25.41 6.70
C TYR A 307 -11.58 26.48 6.71
N SER A 308 -12.33 26.55 7.81
CA SER A 308 -13.30 27.61 8.06
C SER A 308 -13.49 27.82 9.56
N SER A 309 -14.46 28.65 9.95
CA SER A 309 -14.92 28.75 11.33
C SER A 309 -15.53 27.44 11.86
N GLU A 310 -15.83 26.48 10.98
CA GLU A 310 -16.34 25.14 11.34
C GLU A 310 -15.19 24.17 11.72
N GLY A 311 -13.93 24.62 11.59
CA GLY A 311 -12.73 23.85 11.93
C GLY A 311 -11.96 23.32 10.72
N ASP A 312 -10.81 22.72 11.01
CA ASP A 312 -9.90 22.13 10.03
C ASP A 312 -10.32 20.68 9.77
N ILE A 313 -10.78 20.37 8.55
CA ILE A 313 -11.32 19.06 8.22
C ILE A 313 -10.66 18.54 6.94
N ALA A 314 -10.30 17.26 6.92
CA ALA A 314 -9.97 16.56 5.69
C ALA A 314 -11.26 16.19 4.95
N ALA A 315 -11.53 16.83 3.82
CA ALA A 315 -12.70 16.54 3.00
C ALA A 315 -12.58 15.18 2.30
N ALA A 316 -11.36 14.81 1.89
CA ALA A 316 -11.04 13.48 1.38
C ALA A 316 -9.55 13.19 1.54
N SER A 317 -9.18 11.92 1.56
CA SER A 317 -7.79 11.46 1.58
C SER A 317 -7.62 10.12 0.91
N ILE A 318 -6.43 9.87 0.38
CA ILE A 318 -6.00 8.56 -0.13
C ILE A 318 -4.63 8.20 0.45
N THR A 319 -4.35 6.90 0.52
CA THR A 319 -2.96 6.43 0.60
C THR A 319 -2.25 6.78 -0.69
N ALA A 320 -1.10 7.45 -0.57
CA ALA A 320 -0.32 7.87 -1.72
C ALA A 320 0.46 6.71 -2.34
N ALA A 321 0.69 6.78 -3.64
CA ALA A 321 1.68 5.99 -4.36
C ALA A 321 2.77 6.90 -4.94
N PRO A 322 3.99 6.41 -5.21
CA PRO A 322 4.96 7.17 -5.98
C PRO A 322 4.38 7.57 -7.35
N GLY A 323 4.64 8.79 -7.79
CA GLY A 323 4.07 9.38 -9.01
C GLY A 323 2.96 10.38 -8.75
N VAL A 324 2.05 10.51 -9.71
CA VAL A 324 0.93 11.47 -9.64
C VAL A 324 -0.18 10.91 -8.77
N ASN A 325 -0.59 11.69 -7.78
CA ASN A 325 -1.69 11.37 -6.88
C ASN A 325 -2.80 12.40 -7.07
N LYS A 326 -4.06 11.94 -7.04
CA LYS A 326 -5.24 12.77 -7.26
C LYS A 326 -6.29 12.43 -6.22
N VAL A 327 -6.87 13.46 -5.59
CA VAL A 327 -7.98 13.33 -4.64
C VAL A 327 -9.06 14.29 -5.06
N SER A 328 -10.31 13.85 -5.10
CA SER A 328 -11.43 14.73 -5.41
C SER A 328 -12.67 14.40 -4.60
N VAL A 329 -13.52 15.41 -4.47
CA VAL A 329 -14.84 15.28 -3.87
C VAL A 329 -15.89 15.91 -4.80
N PRO A 330 -17.07 15.28 -4.94
CA PRO A 330 -18.16 15.80 -5.77
C PRO A 330 -18.76 17.09 -5.20
N VAL A 331 -18.71 17.25 -3.88
CA VAL A 331 -19.15 18.42 -3.13
C VAL A 331 -18.21 18.55 -1.94
N LEU A 332 -17.65 19.74 -1.71
CA LEU A 332 -16.75 19.98 -0.58
C LEU A 332 -17.47 19.86 0.78
N GLY A 333 -18.70 20.37 0.85
CA GLY A 333 -19.58 20.36 2.02
C GLY A 333 -19.22 21.44 3.07
N GLY A 334 -20.17 21.72 3.97
CA GLY A 334 -20.07 22.77 5.00
C GLY A 334 -21.07 23.90 4.78
N ALA A 335 -21.20 24.81 5.75
CA ALA A 335 -22.20 25.87 5.73
C ALA A 335 -21.66 27.26 5.35
N VAL A 336 -20.33 27.44 5.35
CA VAL A 336 -19.68 28.72 5.05
C VAL A 336 -18.61 28.57 3.99
N ASN A 337 -18.21 29.70 3.38
CA ASN A 337 -17.07 29.71 2.45
C ASN A 337 -15.78 29.27 3.17
N GLN A 338 -14.96 28.52 2.45
CA GLN A 338 -13.82 27.81 3.01
C GLN A 338 -12.53 28.17 2.29
N ARG A 339 -11.41 27.94 2.97
CA ARG A 339 -10.09 27.89 2.35
C ARG A 339 -9.76 26.44 2.04
N LEU A 340 -9.23 26.18 0.85
CA LEU A 340 -8.76 24.85 0.44
C LEU A 340 -7.27 24.67 0.72
N GLY A 341 -6.87 23.42 0.96
CA GLY A 341 -5.46 23.03 1.01
C GLY A 341 -5.20 21.63 0.46
N LEU A 342 -4.03 21.46 -0.15
CA LEU A 342 -3.43 20.17 -0.45
C LEU A 342 -2.47 19.86 0.71
N ARG A 343 -2.74 18.79 1.47
CA ARG A 343 -1.87 18.33 2.55
C ARG A 343 -1.29 16.95 2.23
N ILE A 344 0.00 16.82 2.44
CA ILE A 344 0.74 15.56 2.40
C ILE A 344 1.06 15.17 3.84
N THR A 345 0.54 14.05 4.32
CA THR A 345 0.87 13.54 5.65
C THR A 345 1.81 12.35 5.55
N VAL A 346 2.74 12.27 6.48
CA VAL A 346 3.63 11.13 6.67
C VAL A 346 3.28 10.53 8.02
N ASP A 347 2.77 9.30 8.02
CA ASP A 347 2.24 8.67 9.22
C ASP A 347 3.35 8.18 10.15
N ALA A 348 2.99 8.01 11.42
CA ALA A 348 3.88 7.46 12.42
C ALA A 348 4.39 6.06 12.03
N GLY A 349 5.61 5.75 12.44
CA GLY A 349 6.34 4.54 12.05
C GLY A 349 7.01 4.62 10.68
N THR A 350 6.92 5.75 9.97
CA THR A 350 7.80 6.02 8.82
C THR A 350 9.24 6.19 9.34
N PRO A 351 10.26 5.53 8.73
CA PRO A 351 11.63 5.63 9.20
C PRO A 351 12.14 7.07 9.28
N VAL A 352 12.97 7.36 10.29
CA VAL A 352 13.66 8.65 10.42
C VAL A 352 14.55 8.89 9.20
N SER A 353 14.68 10.15 8.79
CA SER A 353 15.41 10.58 7.59
C SER A 353 14.79 10.11 6.27
N SER A 354 13.55 9.62 6.28
CA SER A 354 12.80 9.38 5.04
C SER A 354 12.57 10.71 4.33
N VAL A 355 12.84 10.75 3.04
CA VAL A 355 12.67 11.94 2.19
C VAL A 355 11.45 11.74 1.30
N ILE A 356 10.54 12.71 1.36
CA ILE A 356 9.35 12.79 0.51
C ILE A 356 9.54 14.01 -0.39
N PHE A 357 9.72 13.78 -1.69
CA PHE A 357 9.70 14.83 -2.69
C PHE A 357 8.25 15.15 -3.06
N ILE A 358 7.91 16.44 -3.07
CA ILE A 358 6.57 16.95 -3.33
C ILE A 358 6.68 18.03 -4.39
N ASP A 359 5.98 17.86 -5.51
CA ASP A 359 6.03 18.78 -6.64
C ASP A 359 4.69 18.80 -7.39
N ARG A 360 4.55 19.74 -8.35
CA ARG A 360 3.40 19.86 -9.27
C ARG A 360 2.06 19.89 -8.53
N MET A 361 2.04 20.63 -7.43
CA MET A 361 0.89 20.78 -6.55
C MET A 361 -0.24 21.54 -7.24
N GLN A 362 -1.44 21.01 -7.19
CA GLN A 362 -2.60 21.58 -7.86
C GLN A 362 -3.84 21.46 -6.98
N ILE A 363 -4.61 22.55 -6.93
CA ILE A 363 -5.90 22.63 -6.25
C ILE A 363 -6.89 23.19 -7.26
N GLU A 364 -7.93 22.47 -7.60
CA GLU A 364 -8.89 22.84 -8.65
C GLU A 364 -10.32 22.84 -8.11
N GLY A 365 -11.15 23.71 -8.66
CA GLY A 365 -12.59 23.75 -8.37
C GLY A 365 -13.42 22.75 -9.19
N SER A 366 -12.76 21.73 -9.75
CA SER A 366 -13.37 20.66 -10.54
C SER A 366 -13.44 19.38 -9.72
N ALA A 367 -14.40 18.52 -10.07
CA ALA A 367 -14.52 17.20 -9.44
C ALA A 367 -13.56 16.14 -10.01
N GLN A 368 -12.97 16.42 -11.17
CA GLN A 368 -11.92 15.62 -11.77
C GLN A 368 -10.65 16.47 -11.81
N ALA A 369 -9.58 15.97 -11.19
CA ALA A 369 -8.27 16.61 -11.27
C ALA A 369 -7.72 16.49 -12.69
N THR A 370 -7.42 17.62 -13.31
CA THR A 370 -6.98 17.69 -14.71
C THR A 370 -5.47 17.58 -14.83
N SER A 371 -4.95 17.68 -16.05
CA SER A 371 -3.52 17.87 -16.31
C SER A 371 -2.94 19.01 -15.47
N TYR A 372 -1.64 18.91 -15.20
CA TYR A 372 -0.94 19.89 -14.36
C TYR A 372 -0.95 21.28 -15.01
N ILE A 373 -1.33 22.30 -14.25
CA ILE A 373 -1.33 23.71 -14.66
C ILE A 373 -0.28 24.42 -13.80
N PRO A 374 0.88 24.76 -14.38
CA PRO A 374 1.93 25.48 -13.67
C PRO A 374 1.46 26.85 -13.18
N THR A 375 1.87 27.20 -11.96
CA THR A 375 1.53 28.46 -11.28
C THR A 375 2.77 28.99 -10.58
N ASN A 376 2.95 30.30 -10.66
CA ASN A 376 4.05 31.00 -10.00
C ASN A 376 3.59 32.42 -9.61
N GLY A 377 3.19 32.59 -8.35
CA GLY A 377 2.76 33.88 -7.80
C GLY A 377 1.29 34.23 -8.04
N SER A 378 0.56 33.48 -8.87
CA SER A 378 -0.89 33.60 -9.02
C SER A 378 -1.54 32.30 -9.46
N ALA A 379 -2.85 32.19 -9.26
CA ALA A 379 -3.66 31.16 -9.90
C ALA A 379 -3.62 31.31 -11.43
N VAL A 380 -3.66 30.20 -12.15
CA VAL A 380 -3.60 30.16 -13.63
C VAL A 380 -4.70 29.26 -14.16
N THR A 381 -5.33 29.69 -15.25
CA THR A 381 -6.41 28.98 -15.93
C THR A 381 -5.92 28.38 -17.24
N ARG A 382 -6.12 27.07 -17.42
CA ARG A 382 -5.95 26.37 -18.69
C ARG A 382 -7.28 26.34 -19.44
N ALA A 383 -7.29 26.71 -20.71
CA ALA A 383 -8.48 26.65 -21.56
C ALA A 383 -8.93 25.21 -21.82
N ALA A 384 -10.21 25.03 -22.11
CA ALA A 384 -10.76 23.75 -22.55
C ALA A 384 -10.15 23.32 -23.90
N ASP A 385 -10.00 22.02 -24.09
CA ASP A 385 -9.76 21.44 -25.41
C ASP A 385 -11.06 21.44 -26.22
N ASP A 386 -10.98 21.63 -27.53
CA ASP A 386 -12.13 21.46 -28.43
C ASP A 386 -11.67 20.74 -29.69
N CYS A 387 -12.01 19.45 -29.78
CA CYS A 387 -11.71 18.60 -30.93
C CYS A 387 -13.00 18.36 -31.73
N THR A 388 -12.93 18.65 -33.02
CA THR A 388 -14.10 18.69 -33.89
C THR A 388 -13.84 18.07 -35.26
N LEU A 389 -14.91 17.57 -35.86
CA LEU A 389 -14.94 17.08 -37.23
C LEU A 389 -16.19 17.65 -37.92
N GLN A 390 -16.11 17.98 -39.20
CA GLN A 390 -17.31 18.39 -39.93
C GLN A 390 -18.33 17.24 -40.00
N ARG A 391 -19.63 17.53 -39.95
CA ARG A 391 -20.68 16.51 -40.09
C ARG A 391 -20.88 16.04 -41.51
N SER A 392 -20.79 16.96 -42.47
CA SER A 392 -21.05 16.64 -43.87
C SER A 392 -20.14 15.50 -44.34
N GLY A 393 -20.75 14.38 -44.73
CA GLY A 393 -20.07 13.16 -45.15
C GLY A 393 -19.57 12.24 -44.02
N ASN A 394 -19.58 12.67 -42.75
CA ASN A 394 -19.06 11.87 -41.65
C ASN A 394 -20.14 11.30 -40.72
N ASP A 395 -21.35 11.84 -40.74
CA ASP A 395 -22.50 11.20 -40.11
C ASP A 395 -23.44 10.58 -41.14
N ASN A 396 -24.32 9.71 -40.65
CA ASN A 396 -25.43 9.14 -41.42
C ASN A 396 -26.75 9.51 -40.77
N TYR A 397 -26.94 10.79 -40.48
CA TYR A 397 -28.14 11.24 -39.80
C TYR A 397 -29.37 10.93 -40.67
N PHE A 398 -30.35 10.22 -40.11
CA PHE A 398 -31.53 9.56 -40.73
C PHE A 398 -31.36 8.08 -41.10
N GLY A 399 -30.13 7.58 -41.19
CA GLY A 399 -29.84 6.17 -41.45
C GLY A 399 -29.37 5.40 -40.22
N PRO A 400 -29.12 4.08 -40.40
CA PRO A 400 -28.43 3.26 -39.42
C PRO A 400 -26.98 3.72 -39.23
N VAL A 401 -26.46 3.59 -38.01
CA VAL A 401 -25.09 3.99 -37.70
C VAL A 401 -24.51 3.16 -36.55
N THR A 402 -23.21 2.90 -36.62
CA THR A 402 -22.39 2.39 -35.52
C THR A 402 -21.22 3.33 -35.29
N PHE A 403 -21.03 3.78 -34.05
CA PHE A 403 -19.82 4.46 -33.58
C PHE A 403 -19.04 3.49 -32.70
N ALA A 404 -17.73 3.36 -32.87
CA ALA A 404 -16.88 2.62 -31.95
C ALA A 404 -15.62 3.40 -31.60
N MET A 405 -15.15 3.27 -30.37
CA MET A 405 -13.94 3.93 -29.87
C MET A 405 -13.47 3.29 -28.56
N GLU A 406 -12.20 3.49 -28.24
CA GLU A 406 -11.64 3.26 -26.91
C GLU A 406 -11.83 4.53 -26.07
N ILE A 407 -12.30 4.37 -24.83
CA ILE A 407 -12.56 5.48 -23.90
C ILE A 407 -11.85 5.22 -22.59
N HIS A 408 -11.14 6.22 -22.09
CA HIS A 408 -10.61 6.24 -20.73
C HIS A 408 -11.03 7.52 -20.03
N CYS A 409 -11.42 7.41 -18.77
CA CYS A 409 -11.95 8.54 -18.00
C CYS A 409 -11.04 8.87 -16.82
N ASN A 410 -10.58 10.12 -16.72
CA ASN A 410 -9.82 10.58 -15.56
C ASN A 410 -10.76 10.83 -14.39
N GLY A 411 -10.73 9.94 -13.39
CA GLY A 411 -11.51 10.05 -12.16
C GLY A 411 -13.00 9.75 -12.31
N LYS A 412 -13.68 9.67 -11.17
CA LYS A 412 -15.10 9.32 -11.08
C LYS A 412 -16.01 10.47 -11.51
N THR A 413 -17.14 10.11 -12.11
CA THR A 413 -18.20 11.03 -12.53
C THR A 413 -19.01 11.43 -11.29
N VAL A 414 -19.26 12.72 -11.16
CA VAL A 414 -20.05 13.24 -10.04
C VAL A 414 -21.51 12.96 -10.26
N SER A 415 -22.16 12.42 -9.22
CA SER A 415 -23.61 12.37 -9.18
C SER A 415 -24.18 13.79 -9.02
N GLY A 416 -25.10 14.16 -9.90
CA GLY A 416 -25.72 15.48 -9.92
C GLY A 416 -26.99 15.50 -10.77
N ALA A 417 -27.92 16.37 -10.39
CA ALA A 417 -29.20 16.54 -11.09
C ALA A 417 -29.10 17.41 -12.36
N ASP A 418 -28.02 18.20 -12.50
CA ASP A 418 -27.79 19.02 -13.70
C ASP A 418 -27.22 18.16 -14.84
N ALA A 419 -27.82 18.28 -16.03
CA ALA A 419 -27.32 17.66 -17.24
C ALA A 419 -25.91 18.16 -17.64
N ASN A 420 -25.49 19.33 -17.14
CA ASN A 420 -24.12 19.85 -17.30
C ASN A 420 -23.07 19.05 -16.52
N SER A 421 -23.48 18.24 -15.53
CA SER A 421 -22.59 17.34 -14.80
C SER A 421 -22.24 16.06 -15.57
N ARG A 422 -22.86 15.83 -16.73
CA ARG A 422 -22.55 14.71 -17.63
C ARG A 422 -21.19 14.92 -18.29
N ARG A 423 -20.47 13.84 -18.57
CA ARG A 423 -19.18 13.86 -19.27
C ARG A 423 -19.35 13.38 -20.69
N GLY A 424 -19.13 14.25 -21.66
CA GLY A 424 -19.39 13.96 -23.06
C GLY A 424 -18.32 13.08 -23.70
N ILE A 425 -18.75 12.12 -24.50
CA ILE A 425 -17.88 11.25 -25.29
C ILE A 425 -17.84 11.75 -26.73
N PHE A 426 -19.01 11.91 -27.35
CA PHE A 426 -19.14 12.59 -28.62
C PHE A 426 -20.54 13.18 -28.74
N SER A 427 -20.69 14.21 -29.56
CA SER A 427 -22.01 14.77 -29.84
C SER A 427 -22.07 15.51 -31.18
N TYR A 428 -23.27 15.59 -31.74
CA TYR A 428 -23.60 16.50 -32.82
C TYR A 428 -25.09 16.84 -32.83
N TYR A 429 -25.45 17.94 -33.48
CA TYR A 429 -26.81 18.47 -33.51
C TYR A 429 -27.31 18.55 -34.94
N PRO A 430 -28.14 17.60 -35.35
CA PRO A 430 -28.79 17.63 -36.65
C PRO A 430 -29.61 18.86 -36.95
N SER A 431 -30.38 19.31 -35.97
CA SER A 431 -31.25 20.48 -36.03
C SER A 431 -31.35 21.12 -34.64
N SER A 432 -32.14 22.17 -34.49
CA SER A 432 -32.36 22.83 -33.19
C SER A 432 -33.13 21.98 -32.16
N THR A 433 -33.80 20.90 -32.58
CA THR A 433 -34.61 20.02 -31.71
C THR A 433 -34.11 18.59 -31.61
N GLU A 434 -33.07 18.25 -32.36
CA GLU A 434 -32.53 16.90 -32.43
C GLU A 434 -31.04 16.88 -32.08
N TRP A 435 -30.63 15.80 -31.43
CA TRP A 435 -29.26 15.56 -31.01
C TRP A 435 -28.88 14.10 -31.19
N VAL A 436 -27.60 13.88 -31.41
CA VAL A 436 -26.96 12.58 -31.28
C VAL A 436 -25.78 12.74 -30.36
N PHE A 437 -25.70 11.94 -29.30
CA PHE A 437 -24.58 11.99 -28.39
C PHE A 437 -24.38 10.70 -27.62
N ALA A 438 -23.14 10.46 -27.22
CA ALA A 438 -22.82 9.60 -26.11
C ALA A 438 -22.16 10.42 -24.99
N SER A 439 -22.46 10.05 -23.75
CA SER A 439 -21.88 10.68 -22.56
C SER A 439 -21.92 9.72 -21.38
N LEU A 440 -21.25 10.05 -20.28
CA LEU A 440 -21.49 9.43 -18.99
C LEU A 440 -22.67 10.09 -18.30
N ASN A 441 -23.51 9.27 -17.68
CA ASN A 441 -24.60 9.71 -16.84
C ASN A 441 -24.07 10.36 -15.56
N SER A 442 -24.84 11.28 -15.02
CA SER A 442 -24.60 11.93 -13.73
C SER A 442 -25.74 11.68 -12.74
N THR A 443 -26.85 11.05 -13.13
CA THR A 443 -27.95 10.76 -12.19
C THR A 443 -27.49 9.82 -11.08
N GLN A 444 -27.96 10.05 -9.85
CA GLN A 444 -27.68 9.18 -8.72
C GLN A 444 -28.05 7.71 -9.03
N GLY A 445 -27.15 6.78 -8.72
CA GLY A 445 -27.31 5.34 -9.02
C GLY A 445 -26.95 4.92 -10.45
N ALA A 446 -26.74 5.88 -11.36
CA ALA A 446 -26.28 5.62 -12.73
C ALA A 446 -25.01 6.39 -13.11
N ALA A 447 -24.46 7.21 -12.21
CA ALA A 447 -23.28 8.04 -12.47
C ALA A 447 -22.13 7.19 -13.01
N GLY A 448 -21.43 7.67 -14.04
CA GLY A 448 -20.31 6.94 -14.65
C GLY A 448 -20.70 5.89 -15.67
N ARG A 449 -21.99 5.53 -15.77
CA ARG A 449 -22.48 4.63 -16.83
C ARG A 449 -22.64 5.39 -18.15
N PRO A 450 -22.27 4.80 -19.29
CA PRO A 450 -22.46 5.43 -20.58
C PRO A 450 -23.96 5.54 -20.90
N MET A 451 -24.34 6.58 -21.63
CA MET A 451 -25.66 6.73 -22.23
C MET A 451 -25.50 7.09 -23.69
N PHE A 452 -26.49 6.71 -24.50
CA PHE A 452 -26.51 7.01 -25.91
C PHE A 452 -27.87 7.50 -26.33
N CYS A 453 -27.86 8.62 -27.05
CA CYS A 453 -29.04 9.19 -27.64
C CYS A 453 -28.81 9.31 -29.15
N TYR A 454 -29.73 8.72 -29.91
CA TYR A 454 -29.87 8.92 -31.34
C TYR A 454 -31.30 9.36 -31.60
N ALA A 455 -31.50 10.65 -31.88
CA ALA A 455 -32.78 11.36 -31.82
C ALA A 455 -33.40 11.48 -30.41
N SER A 456 -34.04 12.63 -30.17
CA SER A 456 -34.70 13.02 -28.90
C SER A 456 -36.06 12.32 -28.73
N PRO A 457 -36.58 12.05 -27.50
CA PRO A 457 -36.01 12.33 -26.18
C PRO A 457 -35.43 11.10 -25.46
N ALA A 458 -35.68 9.88 -25.95
CA ALA A 458 -35.30 8.65 -25.26
C ALA A 458 -33.78 8.40 -25.33
N LEU A 459 -33.18 7.85 -24.28
CA LEU A 459 -31.75 7.56 -24.18
C LEU A 459 -31.57 6.17 -23.58
N VAL A 460 -30.77 5.34 -24.25
CA VAL A 460 -30.41 4.04 -23.70
C VAL A 460 -29.28 4.24 -22.69
N GLY A 461 -29.43 3.64 -21.51
CA GLY A 461 -28.41 3.62 -20.46
C GLY A 461 -27.61 2.32 -20.49
N GLY A 462 -26.29 2.41 -20.40
CA GLY A 462 -25.41 1.26 -20.23
C GLY A 462 -25.52 0.68 -18.81
N ALA A 463 -25.15 -0.59 -18.66
CA ALA A 463 -25.20 -1.28 -17.37
C ALA A 463 -23.94 -1.06 -16.52
N THR A 464 -22.79 -0.90 -17.17
CA THR A 464 -21.47 -0.85 -16.52
C THR A 464 -20.94 0.57 -16.46
N GLU A 465 -20.35 0.97 -15.33
CA GLU A 465 -19.59 2.21 -15.22
C GLU A 465 -18.28 2.10 -16.01
N ILE A 466 -17.85 3.19 -16.65
CA ILE A 466 -16.59 3.23 -17.44
C ILE A 466 -15.62 4.32 -16.97
N ASP A 467 -15.80 4.78 -15.73
CA ASP A 467 -15.03 5.87 -15.10
C ASP A 467 -14.19 5.39 -13.91
N ASP A 468 -13.74 4.14 -13.98
CA ASP A 468 -12.87 3.48 -13.01
C ASP A 468 -11.37 3.74 -13.26
N GLY A 469 -11.03 4.43 -14.36
CA GLY A 469 -9.65 4.70 -14.77
C GLY A 469 -9.04 3.61 -15.68
N ALA A 470 -9.85 2.66 -16.15
CA ALA A 470 -9.45 1.72 -17.20
C ALA A 470 -9.78 2.26 -18.60
N ILE A 471 -9.21 1.62 -19.62
CA ILE A 471 -9.61 1.81 -21.02
C ILE A 471 -10.75 0.82 -21.31
N HIS A 472 -11.86 1.32 -21.85
CA HIS A 472 -13.02 0.53 -22.24
C HIS A 472 -13.26 0.59 -23.74
N ASN A 473 -13.56 -0.56 -24.33
CA ASN A 473 -13.98 -0.69 -25.72
C ASN A 473 -15.48 -0.44 -25.82
N MET A 474 -15.84 0.63 -26.51
CA MET A 474 -17.22 1.13 -26.55
C MET A 474 -17.75 1.14 -27.98
N ALA A 475 -18.99 0.67 -28.15
CA ALA A 475 -19.74 0.88 -29.38
C ALA A 475 -21.16 1.37 -29.12
N PHE A 476 -21.62 2.30 -29.94
CA PHE A 476 -22.94 2.92 -29.88
C PHE A 476 -23.63 2.70 -31.22
N VAL A 477 -24.78 2.02 -31.19
CA VAL A 477 -25.46 1.56 -32.42
C VAL A 477 -26.87 2.11 -32.45
N SER A 478 -27.30 2.57 -33.62
CA SER A 478 -28.70 2.82 -33.93
C SER A 478 -29.05 2.11 -35.25
N ASP A 479 -30.06 1.26 -35.22
CA ASP A 479 -30.61 0.61 -36.42
C ASP A 479 -31.82 1.37 -36.99
N THR A 480 -32.07 2.60 -36.51
CA THR A 480 -33.24 3.46 -36.75
C THR A 480 -34.52 3.08 -36.00
N VAL A 481 -34.58 1.89 -35.40
CA VAL A 481 -35.67 1.44 -34.52
C VAL A 481 -35.22 1.41 -33.05
N ASN A 482 -34.05 0.84 -32.79
CA ASN A 482 -33.46 0.60 -31.49
C ASN A 482 -32.10 1.28 -31.36
N LYS A 483 -31.72 1.50 -30.10
CA LYS A 483 -30.37 1.94 -29.69
C LYS A 483 -29.70 0.82 -28.91
N LYS A 484 -28.40 0.62 -29.13
CA LYS A 484 -27.56 -0.30 -28.36
C LYS A 484 -26.30 0.38 -27.85
N ILE A 485 -25.84 -0.06 -26.68
CA ILE A 485 -24.52 0.26 -26.14
C ILE A 485 -23.78 -1.04 -25.91
N PHE A 486 -22.56 -1.12 -26.41
CA PHE A 486 -21.60 -2.16 -26.09
C PHE A 486 -20.51 -1.58 -25.18
N THR A 487 -20.20 -2.30 -24.12
CA THR A 487 -19.11 -2.02 -23.18
C THR A 487 -18.33 -3.29 -22.98
N ASP A 488 -17.08 -3.33 -23.47
CA ASP A 488 -16.17 -4.48 -23.38
C ASP A 488 -16.81 -5.81 -23.84
N GLY A 489 -17.61 -5.74 -24.91
CA GLY A 489 -18.30 -6.89 -25.50
C GLY A 489 -19.65 -7.26 -24.85
N ALA A 490 -19.99 -6.70 -23.69
CA ALA A 490 -21.34 -6.77 -23.13
C ALA A 490 -22.27 -5.78 -23.83
N VAL A 491 -23.53 -6.14 -24.07
CA VAL A 491 -24.50 -5.31 -24.80
C VAL A 491 -25.73 -5.01 -23.96
N ILE A 492 -26.18 -3.75 -24.02
CA ILE A 492 -27.51 -3.35 -23.59
C ILE A 492 -28.29 -2.87 -24.81
N THR A 493 -29.49 -3.44 -24.98
CA THR A 493 -30.44 -3.08 -26.01
C THR A 493 -31.75 -2.70 -25.31
N SER A 494 -32.20 -1.45 -25.44
CA SER A 494 -33.62 -1.06 -25.36
C SER A 494 -33.74 0.45 -25.27
N ASP A 495 -34.28 1.03 -26.33
CA ASP A 495 -35.15 2.20 -26.32
C ASP A 495 -35.62 2.41 -27.76
N THR A 496 -36.94 2.41 -27.97
CA THR A 496 -37.51 2.68 -29.29
C THR A 496 -37.20 4.12 -29.68
N ILE A 497 -36.66 4.31 -30.87
CA ILE A 497 -36.40 5.62 -31.44
C ILE A 497 -37.74 6.28 -31.74
N THR A 498 -38.10 7.28 -30.93
CA THR A 498 -39.10 8.28 -31.30
C THR A 498 -38.35 9.49 -31.82
N ARG A 499 -38.74 10.05 -32.96
CA ARG A 499 -38.12 11.26 -33.52
C ARG A 499 -39.09 12.43 -33.37
N PRO A 500 -38.67 13.59 -32.83
CA PRO A 500 -39.49 14.78 -32.89
C PRO A 500 -39.45 15.33 -34.32
N THR A 501 -40.31 16.30 -34.63
CA THR A 501 -40.17 17.07 -35.85
C THR A 501 -38.81 17.79 -35.84
N PRO A 502 -37.95 17.59 -36.86
CA PRO A 502 -36.68 18.30 -36.97
C PRO A 502 -36.91 19.81 -36.95
N GLY A 503 -36.10 20.51 -36.17
CA GLY A 503 -36.11 21.97 -36.10
C GLY A 503 -35.32 22.60 -37.24
N ASN A 504 -34.91 23.85 -37.02
CA ASN A 504 -34.09 24.57 -38.00
C ASN A 504 -32.69 23.94 -38.10
N VAL A 505 -32.15 23.87 -39.33
CA VAL A 505 -30.77 23.48 -39.61
C VAL A 505 -30.00 24.73 -40.02
N GLY A 506 -28.89 25.02 -39.34
CA GLY A 506 -28.03 26.17 -39.65
C GLY A 506 -26.53 25.82 -39.59
N ALA A 507 -25.67 26.82 -39.78
CA ALA A 507 -24.20 26.64 -39.75
C ALA A 507 -23.68 26.06 -38.42
N SER A 508 -24.34 26.36 -37.30
CA SER A 508 -24.06 25.78 -35.98
C SER A 508 -24.31 24.27 -35.87
N ASN A 509 -25.06 23.70 -36.83
CA ASN A 509 -25.38 22.28 -36.90
C ASN A 509 -24.39 21.51 -37.78
N SER A 510 -23.19 22.02 -38.06
CA SER A 510 -22.27 21.41 -39.02
C SER A 510 -21.13 20.59 -38.39
N THR A 511 -21.11 20.43 -37.07
CA THR A 511 -19.95 19.92 -36.33
C THR A 511 -20.26 18.68 -35.48
N ILE A 512 -19.35 17.70 -35.54
CA ILE A 512 -19.22 16.59 -34.61
C ILE A 512 -18.16 16.97 -33.59
N TYR A 513 -18.50 16.89 -32.31
CA TYR A 513 -17.61 17.16 -31.20
C TYR A 513 -17.10 15.85 -30.61
N ILE A 514 -15.79 15.76 -30.38
CA ILE A 514 -15.12 14.60 -29.79
C ILE A 514 -14.67 14.96 -28.37
N GLY A 515 -15.08 14.15 -27.39
CA GLY A 515 -14.84 14.35 -25.96
C GLY A 515 -15.71 15.43 -25.30
N ARG A 516 -16.86 15.74 -25.91
CA ARG A 516 -17.78 16.80 -25.47
C ARG A 516 -19.25 16.44 -25.70
N GLY A 517 -20.11 16.80 -24.74
CA GLY A 517 -21.50 16.35 -24.66
C GLY A 517 -22.49 17.26 -25.38
N ALA A 518 -23.69 16.73 -25.65
CA ALA A 518 -24.79 17.51 -26.22
C ALA A 518 -25.28 18.62 -25.26
N GLY A 519 -26.01 19.62 -25.75
CA GLY A 519 -26.64 20.73 -25.03
C GLY A 519 -25.87 22.07 -24.95
N SER A 520 -24.65 22.19 -25.50
CA SER A 520 -23.91 23.46 -25.52
C SER A 520 -23.04 23.58 -26.77
N ALA A 521 -23.11 24.72 -27.46
CA ALA A 521 -22.21 25.09 -28.55
C ALA A 521 -20.90 25.77 -28.05
N ALA A 522 -20.81 26.12 -26.77
CA ALA A 522 -19.59 26.68 -26.17
C ALA A 522 -18.60 25.60 -25.67
N PRO A 523 -17.30 25.68 -26.02
CA PRO A 523 -16.25 24.82 -25.46
C PRO A 523 -16.21 24.83 -23.92
N GLY A 524 -15.77 23.73 -23.32
CA GLY A 524 -15.59 23.61 -21.87
C GLY A 524 -16.81 23.13 -21.07
N VAL A 525 -17.92 22.82 -21.74
CA VAL A 525 -19.14 22.28 -21.10
C VAL A 525 -19.26 20.78 -21.38
N ARG A 526 -19.57 19.99 -20.35
CA ARG A 526 -19.78 18.53 -20.45
C ARG A 526 -18.61 17.81 -21.12
N MET A 527 -17.40 18.14 -20.70
CA MET A 527 -16.17 17.60 -21.25
C MET A 527 -15.91 16.20 -20.71
N LEU A 528 -15.23 15.36 -21.50
CA LEU A 528 -14.90 14.00 -21.08
C LEU A 528 -14.00 14.01 -19.84
N ASN A 529 -13.01 14.90 -19.79
CA ASN A 529 -11.89 14.82 -18.84
C ASN A 529 -11.27 13.41 -18.90
N GLY A 530 -10.66 13.07 -20.04
CA GLY A 530 -10.21 11.71 -20.32
C GLY A 530 -9.63 11.59 -21.71
N HIS A 531 -9.51 10.36 -22.19
CA HIS A 531 -8.91 10.02 -23.46
C HIS A 531 -9.90 9.31 -24.39
N ILE A 532 -9.78 9.61 -25.69
CA ILE A 532 -10.45 8.89 -26.76
C ILE A 532 -9.40 8.39 -27.73
N ARG A 533 -9.53 7.13 -28.15
CA ARG A 533 -8.68 6.51 -29.17
C ARG A 533 -9.54 5.72 -30.16
N ASN A 534 -9.04 5.58 -31.39
CA ASN A 534 -9.55 4.67 -32.41
C ASN A 534 -11.04 4.88 -32.74
N LEU A 535 -11.42 6.14 -32.94
CA LEU A 535 -12.78 6.51 -33.34
C LEU A 535 -13.07 6.00 -34.75
N ARG A 536 -14.09 5.15 -34.86
CA ARG A 536 -14.57 4.55 -36.10
C ARG A 536 -16.07 4.78 -36.22
N ILE A 537 -16.53 5.14 -37.42
CA ILE A 537 -17.95 5.34 -37.73
C ILE A 537 -18.30 4.54 -38.97
N TRP A 538 -19.39 3.79 -38.88
CA TRP A 538 -20.02 3.09 -39.98
C TRP A 538 -21.41 3.66 -40.20
N HIS A 539 -21.74 3.98 -41.45
CA HIS A 539 -23.06 4.42 -41.89
C HIS A 539 -24.01 3.23 -42.08
N ARG A 540 -23.82 2.19 -41.27
CA ARG A 540 -24.58 0.93 -41.22
C ARG A 540 -24.51 0.34 -39.82
N VAL A 541 -25.41 -0.59 -39.53
CA VAL A 541 -25.38 -1.37 -38.29
C VAL A 541 -24.38 -2.50 -38.45
N LEU A 542 -23.40 -2.58 -37.55
CA LEU A 542 -22.56 -3.76 -37.39
C LEU A 542 -23.29 -4.86 -36.61
N THR A 543 -22.99 -6.12 -36.92
CA THR A 543 -23.49 -7.25 -36.14
C THR A 543 -22.84 -7.28 -34.75
N ASP A 544 -23.49 -7.92 -33.79
CA ASP A 544 -22.95 -8.07 -32.44
C ASP A 544 -21.60 -8.83 -32.46
N ASN A 545 -21.37 -9.72 -33.43
CA ASN A 545 -20.12 -10.46 -33.60
C ASN A 545 -19.01 -9.58 -34.16
N GLN A 546 -19.32 -8.76 -35.18
CA GLN A 546 -18.40 -7.75 -35.70
C GLN A 546 -17.94 -6.79 -34.61
N ILE A 547 -18.87 -6.31 -33.77
CA ILE A 547 -18.56 -5.38 -32.68
C ILE A 547 -17.67 -6.02 -31.63
N LYS A 548 -17.92 -7.28 -31.24
CA LYS A 548 -17.04 -8.02 -30.32
C LYS A 548 -15.63 -8.26 -30.86
N GLY A 549 -15.48 -8.25 -32.19
CA GLY A 549 -14.19 -8.32 -32.86
C GLY A 549 -13.43 -6.99 -32.91
N LEU A 550 -14.10 -5.86 -32.63
CA LEU A 550 -13.45 -4.54 -32.59
C LEU A 550 -12.55 -4.47 -31.35
N ARG A 551 -11.25 -4.45 -31.60
CA ARG A 551 -10.25 -4.03 -30.62
C ARG A 551 -9.78 -2.62 -30.92
#